data_AF-A0A1Q9NMA0-F1
#
_entry.id   AF-A0A1Q9NMA0-F1
#
_cell.length_a   1.000
_cell.length_b   1.000
_cell.length_c   1.000
_cell.angle_alpha   90.00
_cell.angle_beta   90.00
_cell.angle_gamma   90.00
#
_symmetry.space_group_name_H-M   'P 1'
#
loop_
_entity.id
_entity.type
_entity.pdbx_description
1 polymer ?
#
loop_
_entity_poly.entity_id
_entity_poly.type
_entity_poly.pdbx_seq_one_letter_code
_entity_poly.pdbx_strand_id
1 'polypeptide(L)' 'MRIITVHLPDEFIAGLDELVRLDRYPNRSEAIRYSVRDLLKEELWVFKDKNFINIENRAE' A
#
# COMPACT_ATOMS: atom_id res chain seq x y z
N MET A 1 -4.48 -4.84 15.48
CA MET A 1 -5.06 -4.78 14.12
C MET A 1 -6.57 -4.56 14.25
N ARG A 2 -7.22 -3.94 13.26
CA ARG A 2 -8.68 -3.76 13.20
C ARG A 2 -9.22 -4.52 12.00
N ILE A 3 -10.42 -5.09 12.10
CA ILE A 3 -11.07 -5.77 10.97
C ILE A 3 -11.74 -4.71 10.09
N ILE A 4 -11.47 -4.79 8.80
CA ILE A 4 -12.15 -3.98 7.77
C ILE A 4 -12.78 -4.94 6.75
N THR A 5 -13.97 -4.60 6.28
CA THR A 5 -14.65 -5.32 5.21
C THR A 5 -14.65 -4.44 3.97
N VAL A 6 -14.20 -4.99 2.84
CA VAL A 6 -14.13 -4.29 1.56
C VAL A 6 -14.72 -5.19 0.47
N HIS A 7 -15.30 -4.58 -0.56
CA HIS A 7 -15.70 -5.28 -1.78
C HIS A 7 -14.61 -5.10 -2.83
N LEU A 8 -14.18 -6.20 -3.43
CA LEU A 8 -13.18 -6.21 -4.51
C LEU A 8 -13.74 -7.02 -5.70
N PRO A 9 -13.35 -6.67 -6.94
CA PRO A 9 -13.65 -7.51 -8.10
C PRO A 9 -13.09 -8.92 -7.93
N ASP A 10 -13.78 -9.91 -8.50
CA ASP A 10 -13.41 -11.33 -8.38
C ASP A 10 -12.00 -11.61 -8.93
N GLU A 11 -11.60 -10.91 -9.99
CA GLU A 11 -10.26 -11.02 -10.59
C GLU A 11 -9.15 -10.69 -9.59
N PHE A 12 -9.35 -9.72 -8.70
CA PHE A 12 -8.36 -9.35 -7.69
C PHE A 12 -8.29 -10.37 -6.57
N ILE A 13 -9.44 -10.95 -6.19
CA ILE A 13 -9.48 -12.04 -5.22
C ILE A 13 -8.76 -13.26 -5.76
N ALA A 14 -8.98 -13.61 -7.02
CA ALA A 14 -8.28 -14.71 -7.70
C ALA A 14 -6.76 -14.47 -7.76
N GLY A 15 -6.33 -13.23 -8.06
CA GLY A 15 -4.92 -12.86 -8.00
C GLY A 15 -4.30 -13.00 -6.61
N LEU A 16 -5.01 -12.58 -5.56
CA LEU A 16 -4.58 -12.75 -4.17
C LEU A 16 -4.50 -14.23 -3.77
N ASP A 17 -5.44 -15.05 -4.24
CA ASP A 17 -5.43 -16.50 -4.04
C ASP A 17 -4.21 -17.16 -4.66
N GLU A 18 -3.87 -16.77 -5.89
CA GLU A 18 -2.70 -17.27 -6.58
C GLU A 18 -1.41 -16.94 -5.82
N LEU A 19 -1.30 -15.73 -5.27
CA LEU A 19 -0.15 -15.33 -4.45
C LEU A 19 0.00 -16.19 -3.19
N VAL A 20 -1.10 -16.57 -2.56
CA VAL A 20 -1.09 -17.48 -1.40
C VAL A 20 -0.77 -18.90 -1.84
N ARG A 21 -1.35 -19.37 -2.96
CA ARG A 21 -1.10 -20.70 -3.53
C ARG A 21 0.37 -20.91 -3.89
N LEU A 22 1.05 -19.86 -4.34
CA LEU A 22 2.47 -19.84 -4.65
C LEU A 22 3.38 -19.66 -3.42
N ASP A 23 2.81 -19.69 -2.20
CA ASP A 23 3.50 -19.51 -0.92
C ASP A 23 4.30 -18.19 -0.82
N ARG A 24 3.87 -17.17 -1.59
CA ARG A 24 4.49 -15.82 -1.56
C ARG A 24 4.00 -15.02 -0.36
N TYR A 25 2.78 -15.29 0.06
CA TYR A 25 2.18 -14.76 1.28
C TYR A 25 1.43 -15.87 1.99
N PRO A 26 1.45 -15.90 3.33
CA PRO A 26 0.79 -16.97 4.09
C PRO A 26 -0.74 -16.87 4.05
N ASN A 27 -1.31 -15.71 3.72
CA ASN A 27 -2.76 -15.51 3.56
C ASN A 27 -3.08 -14.22 2.79
N ARG A 28 -4.32 -14.12 2.29
CA ARG A 28 -4.83 -12.95 1.55
C ARG A 28 -4.71 -11.66 2.38
N SER A 29 -5.03 -11.73 3.67
CA SER A 29 -4.98 -10.56 4.55
C SER A 29 -3.56 -9.99 4.68
N GLU A 30 -2.53 -10.84 4.62
CA GLU A 30 -1.15 -10.40 4.65
C GLU A 30 -0.72 -9.74 3.33
N ALA A 31 -1.07 -10.36 2.20
CA ALA A 31 -0.85 -9.76 0.88
C ALA A 31 -1.50 -8.37 0.80
N ILE A 32 -2.78 -8.25 1.18
CA ILE A 32 -3.51 -6.97 1.17
C ILE A 32 -2.81 -5.93 2.05
N ARG A 33 -2.40 -6.29 3.27
CA ARG A 33 -1.71 -5.35 4.17
C ARG A 33 -0.36 -4.90 3.61
N TYR A 34 0.37 -5.81 2.96
CA TYR A 34 1.65 -5.48 2.34
C TYR A 34 1.44 -4.46 1.20
N SER A 35 0.47 -4.72 0.31
CA SER A 35 0.09 -3.81 -0.78
C SER A 35 -0.37 -2.45 -0.27
N VAL A 36 -1.24 -2.41 0.76
CA VAL A 36 -1.70 -1.14 1.35
C VAL A 36 -0.54 -0.37 1.98
N ARG A 37 0.36 -1.05 2.70
CA ARG A 37 1.53 -0.39 3.28
C ARG A 37 2.40 0.21 2.19
N ASP A 38 2.73 -0.56 1.16
CA ASP A 38 3.64 -0.10 0.11
C ASP A 38 3.03 1.06 -0.69
N LEU A 39 1.74 1.00 -1.00
CA LEU A 39 0.99 2.13 -1.56
C LEU A 39 1.08 3.38 -0.68
N LEU A 40 0.86 3.25 0.64
CA LEU A 40 0.96 4.38 1.56
C LEU A 40 2.37 4.96 1.64
N LYS A 41 3.41 4.13 1.51
CA LYS A 41 4.80 4.59 1.46
C LYS A 41 5.05 5.41 0.20
N GLU A 42 4.66 4.88 -0.95
CA GLU A 42 4.87 5.51 -2.25
C GLU A 42 4.14 6.84 -2.35
N GLU A 43 2.87 6.88 -1.93
CA GLU A 43 2.08 8.10 -1.96
C GLU A 43 2.55 9.07 -0.87
N LEU A 44 2.46 8.70 0.41
CA LEU A 44 2.63 9.66 1.50
C LEU A 44 4.08 10.03 1.81
N TRP A 45 5.05 9.12 1.63
CA TRP A 45 6.45 9.44 1.96
C TRP A 45 7.15 10.24 0.86
N VAL A 46 6.78 10.06 -0.41
CA VAL A 46 7.25 10.94 -1.51
C VAL A 46 6.73 12.37 -1.32
N PHE A 47 5.51 12.55 -0.79
CA PHE A 47 5.01 13.89 -0.43
C PHE A 47 5.70 14.50 0.79
N LYS A 48 6.29 13.70 1.69
CA LYS A 48 7.01 14.24 2.85
C LYS A 48 8.30 14.94 2.42
N ASP A 49 9.05 14.35 1.49
CA ASP A 49 10.32 14.93 1.02
C ASP A 49 10.12 16.20 0.16
N LYS A 50 9.01 16.29 -0.60
CA LYS A 50 8.73 17.51 -1.39
C LYS A 50 8.26 18.71 -0.55
N ASN A 51 7.78 18.50 0.68
CA ASN A 51 7.38 19.59 1.56
C ASN A 51 8.54 20.16 2.40
N PHE A 52 9.67 19.47 2.50
CA PHE A 52 10.88 20.02 3.15
C PHE A 52 11.74 20.87 2.20
N ILE A 53 11.60 20.71 0.88
CA ILE A 53 12.41 21.46 -0.11
C ILE A 53 11.81 22.85 -0.44
N ASN A 54 10.56 23.12 -0.04
CA ASN A 54 9.84 24.33 -0.45
C ASN A 54 9.70 25.43 0.62
N ILE A 55 10.40 25.31 1.75
CA ILE A 55 10.44 26.35 2.80
C ILE A 55 11.71 27.21 2.78
N GLU A 56 12.70 26.89 1.94
CA GLU A 56 13.95 27.67 1.85
C GLU A 56 14.03 28.61 0.63
N ASN A 57 13.08 28.58 -0.30
CA ASN A 57 13.08 29.44 -1.51
C ASN A 57 12.03 30.56 -1.48
N ARG A 58 11.83 31.19 -0.32
CA ARG A 58 11.00 32.42 -0.19
C ARG A 58 11.68 33.55 0.58
N ALA A 59 13.00 33.49 0.74
CA ALA A 59 13.80 34.51 1.42
C ALA A 59 14.89 35.07 0.50
N GLU A 60 14.55 35.43 -0.74
CA GLU A 60 15.28 36.44 -1.54
C GLU A 60 14.29 37.24 -2.38
#